data_AF-A0A382EPU1-F1
#
_entry.id   AF-A0A382EPU1-F1
#
_cell.length_a   1.000
_cell.length_b   1.000
_cell.length_c   1.000
_cell.angle_alpha   90.00
_cell.angle_beta   90.00
_cell.angle_gamma   90.00
#
_symmetry.space_group_name_H-M   'P 1'
#
loop_
_entity.id
_entity.type
_entity.pdbx_description
1 polymer ?
#
loop_
_entity_poly.entity_id
_entity_poly.type
_entity_poly.pdbx_seq_one_letter_code
_entity_poly.pdbx_strand_id
1 'polypeptide(L)'
;MAKRPTKLIGRSLSDFNAIVKSGEEMHLQTARLIPFYKPGDEMALTSIFLSGLLLIKEFRYKIFKSIGLTVSGSVHIYTEVEFLLFDKKRVDGLILIVRGRKIIDAMIIEVKNKNNNLNQQQISDYIKISKEYGIPNVLTVSNQFVNFPTQSPLTIKTPKNVSLYHFSWSYILTVARILLIDNQSNIDDEDQVEVMKEIVNYLESPKSGVVGFKQMKPGWSEVAQKINVGASLKLKDNAVDETVSSWLEEERDMALILSRELGLLVRSGQKKYKNDLTARINYEKRQLVTNKNLESHLQVDGAVSDIHIRPNFGRKNVEMSVDINVPKDRTLRPQITWLRNQTRYCQRKNPELYNTMAKGLMLDIKVKFASKPVRVPLGEIEDAHEKLIGREIKSFRVVYINYLGWRFESRKQFINILENMLIDYYQGIVQYLKNWKKPAPKIQAGDESSTVE
;
A
#
# COMPACT_ATOMS: atom_id res chain seq x y z
N MET A 1 17.99 15.47 43.14
CA MET A 1 18.28 14.78 41.86
C MET A 1 16.99 14.74 41.06
N ALA A 2 17.00 15.05 39.77
CA ALA A 2 15.81 14.88 38.94
C ALA A 2 15.37 13.40 38.95
N LYS A 3 14.08 13.15 39.21
CA LYS A 3 13.51 11.80 39.21
C LYS A 3 13.72 11.17 37.84
N ARG A 4 14.28 9.95 37.79
CA ARG A 4 14.48 9.22 36.52
C ARG A 4 13.17 8.54 36.12
N PRO A 5 12.78 8.59 34.84
CA PRO A 5 11.61 7.89 34.33
C PRO A 5 11.68 6.37 34.58
N THR A 6 10.57 5.79 35.01
CA THR A 6 10.50 4.35 35.26
C THR A 6 10.39 3.58 33.95
N LYS A 7 11.32 2.66 33.71
CA LYS A 7 11.28 1.78 32.53
C LYS A 7 10.06 0.85 32.59
N LEU A 8 9.26 0.81 31.52
CA LEU A 8 8.01 0.05 31.47
C LEU A 8 8.21 -1.43 31.10
N ILE A 9 9.07 -1.71 30.12
CA ILE A 9 9.31 -3.09 29.66
C ILE A 9 9.89 -3.94 30.79
N GLY A 10 9.32 -5.12 30.99
CA GLY A 10 9.68 -6.07 32.04
C GLY A 10 8.98 -5.85 33.38
N ARG A 11 8.29 -4.72 33.59
CA ARG A 11 7.49 -4.45 34.80
C ARG A 11 6.16 -5.16 34.76
N SER A 12 5.56 -5.34 35.93
CA SER A 12 4.20 -5.86 36.00
C SER A 12 3.17 -4.78 35.71
N LEU A 13 1.97 -5.18 35.28
CA LEU A 13 0.86 -4.22 35.10
C LEU A 13 0.45 -3.56 36.43
N SER A 14 0.57 -4.28 37.55
CA SER A 14 0.34 -3.71 38.89
C SER A 14 1.35 -2.61 39.23
N ASP A 15 2.63 -2.79 38.88
CA ASP A 15 3.64 -1.75 39.10
C ASP A 15 3.33 -0.53 38.24
N PHE A 16 2.94 -0.74 36.98
CA PHE A 16 2.51 0.34 36.09
C PHE A 16 1.33 1.12 36.67
N ASN A 17 0.29 0.42 37.14
CA ASN A 17 -0.88 1.04 37.75
C ASN A 17 -0.52 1.81 39.04
N ALA A 18 0.45 1.34 39.82
CA ALA A 18 0.95 2.06 40.99
C ALA A 18 1.67 3.37 40.61
N ILE A 19 2.45 3.37 39.52
CA ILE A 19 3.11 4.57 38.97
C ILE A 19 2.08 5.59 38.49
N VAL A 20 1.02 5.13 37.81
CA VAL A 20 -0.08 6.01 37.36
C VAL A 20 -0.84 6.57 38.56
N LYS A 21 -1.14 5.74 39.56
CA LYS A 21 -1.88 6.14 40.77
C LYS A 21 -1.11 7.14 41.64
N SER A 22 0.22 7.07 41.65
CA SER A 22 1.02 8.06 42.40
C SER A 22 0.92 9.46 41.78
N GLY A 23 0.58 9.58 40.50
CA GLY A 23 0.47 10.86 39.79
C GLY A 23 1.82 11.60 39.67
N GLU A 24 2.95 10.91 39.85
CA GLU A 24 4.28 11.54 39.86
C GLU A 24 4.99 11.49 38.51
N GLU A 25 4.65 10.53 37.65
CA GLU A 25 5.34 10.33 36.36
C GLU A 25 4.44 10.54 35.15
N MET A 26 3.18 10.11 35.23
CA MET A 26 2.25 10.22 34.12
C MET A 26 0.78 10.25 34.55
N HIS A 27 -0.03 10.92 33.75
CA HIS A 27 -1.49 10.83 33.78
C HIS A 27 -1.98 10.21 32.48
N LEU A 28 -3.09 9.48 32.53
CA LEU A 28 -3.66 8.83 31.35
C LEU A 28 -5.16 8.63 31.49
N GLN A 29 -5.83 8.39 30.36
CA GLN A 29 -7.24 8.02 30.31
C GLN A 29 -7.42 6.70 29.56
N THR A 30 -8.57 6.05 29.71
CA THR A 30 -8.93 4.88 28.92
C THR A 30 -9.55 5.31 27.59
N ALA A 31 -9.17 4.66 26.49
CA ALA A 31 -9.83 4.84 25.21
C ALA A 31 -11.33 4.47 25.30
N ARG A 32 -12.18 5.21 24.59
CA ARG A 32 -13.64 4.99 24.52
C ARG A 32 -14.12 4.92 23.09
N LEU A 33 -14.97 3.93 22.79
CA LEU A 33 -15.61 3.80 21.49
C LEU A 33 -16.56 4.98 21.21
N ILE A 34 -17.22 5.48 22.26
CA ILE A 34 -18.07 6.67 22.20
C ILE A 34 -17.43 7.75 23.08
N PRO A 35 -16.50 8.56 22.53
CA PRO A 35 -15.85 9.62 23.29
C PRO A 35 -16.74 10.86 23.42
N PHE A 36 -16.56 11.64 24.48
CA PHE A 36 -17.31 12.89 24.74
C PHE A 36 -16.73 14.12 24.02
N TYR A 37 -15.91 13.93 22.98
CA TYR A 37 -15.39 15.03 22.16
C TYR A 37 -16.32 15.33 20.99
N LYS A 38 -16.09 16.44 20.28
CA LYS A 38 -16.88 16.76 19.09
C LYS A 38 -16.52 15.78 17.97
N PRO A 39 -17.52 15.28 17.21
CA PRO A 39 -17.23 14.46 16.03
C PRO A 39 -16.30 15.18 15.06
N GLY A 40 -15.23 14.49 14.66
CA GLY A 40 -14.19 15.05 13.79
C GLY A 40 -13.02 15.71 14.51
N ASP A 41 -13.04 15.78 15.84
CA ASP A 41 -11.86 16.16 16.62
C ASP A 41 -10.80 15.04 16.58
N GLU A 42 -9.54 15.45 16.63
CA GLU A 42 -8.39 14.54 16.62
C GLU A 42 -8.47 13.52 17.77
N MET A 43 -8.86 13.95 18.97
CA MET A 43 -9.03 13.07 20.13
C MET A 43 -10.20 12.08 19.99
N ALA A 44 -11.30 12.49 19.33
CA ALA A 44 -12.40 11.57 19.04
C ALA A 44 -11.92 10.44 18.11
N LEU A 45 -11.20 10.83 17.05
CA LEU A 45 -10.66 9.92 16.06
C LEU A 45 -9.64 8.95 16.69
N THR A 46 -8.72 9.46 17.50
CA THR A 46 -7.76 8.63 18.27
C THR A 46 -8.50 7.64 19.17
N SER A 47 -9.45 8.12 19.98
CA SER A 47 -10.18 7.28 20.93
C SER A 47 -10.95 6.15 20.23
N ILE A 48 -11.63 6.44 19.12
CA ILE A 48 -12.37 5.45 18.33
C ILE A 48 -11.42 4.42 17.71
N PHE A 49 -10.33 4.87 17.08
CA PHE A 49 -9.32 3.97 16.50
C PHE A 49 -8.73 3.02 17.55
N LEU A 50 -8.30 3.58 18.69
CA LEU A 50 -7.71 2.81 19.78
C LEU A 50 -8.71 1.83 20.41
N SER A 51 -9.98 2.22 20.52
CA SER A 51 -11.04 1.33 20.99
C SER A 51 -11.30 0.20 20.00
N GLY A 52 -11.27 0.47 18.69
CA GLY A 52 -11.34 -0.57 17.65
C GLY A 52 -10.22 -1.59 17.76
N LEU A 53 -8.99 -1.14 18.03
CA LEU A 53 -7.86 -2.04 18.30
C LEU A 53 -8.06 -2.87 19.56
N LEU A 54 -8.77 -2.38 20.58
CA LEU A 54 -9.03 -3.14 21.79
C LEU A 54 -10.15 -4.19 21.57
N LEU A 55 -11.25 -3.77 20.95
CA LEU A 55 -12.47 -4.55 20.83
C LEU A 55 -12.40 -5.60 19.72
N ILE A 56 -11.72 -5.32 18.61
CA ILE A 56 -11.77 -6.16 17.40
C ILE A 56 -10.42 -6.86 17.19
N LYS A 57 -10.40 -8.17 17.44
CA LYS A 57 -9.16 -8.96 17.46
C LYS A 57 -8.46 -9.01 16.10
N GLU A 58 -9.21 -9.20 15.02
CA GLU A 58 -8.69 -9.34 13.66
C GLU A 58 -8.11 -8.02 13.16
N PHE A 59 -8.78 -6.90 13.48
CA PHE A 59 -8.30 -5.56 13.20
C PHE A 59 -6.99 -5.28 13.92
N ARG A 60 -6.95 -5.54 15.23
CA ARG A 60 -5.73 -5.45 16.03
C ARG A 60 -4.60 -6.29 15.46
N TYR A 61 -4.88 -7.55 15.12
CA TYR A 61 -3.89 -8.47 14.56
C TYR A 61 -3.29 -7.92 13.26
N LYS A 62 -4.12 -7.45 12.32
CA LYS A 62 -3.66 -6.89 11.04
C LYS A 62 -2.79 -5.65 11.24
N ILE A 63 -3.22 -4.72 12.09
CA ILE A 63 -2.48 -3.49 12.39
C ILE A 63 -1.15 -3.82 13.07
N PHE A 64 -1.14 -4.63 14.14
CA PHE A 64 0.06 -4.95 14.90
C PHE A 64 1.08 -5.73 14.05
N LYS A 65 0.62 -6.73 13.29
CA LYS A 65 1.48 -7.53 12.42
C LYS A 65 2.20 -6.68 11.36
N SER A 66 1.56 -5.62 10.86
CA SER A 66 2.14 -4.76 9.80
C SER A 66 3.38 -3.96 10.25
N ILE A 67 3.53 -3.75 11.56
CA ILE A 67 4.67 -3.04 12.19
C ILE A 67 5.46 -3.94 13.13
N GLY A 68 5.19 -5.25 13.14
CA GLY A 68 5.90 -6.21 13.98
C GLY A 68 5.63 -6.07 15.49
N LEU A 69 4.57 -5.37 15.88
CA LEU A 69 4.16 -5.27 17.28
C LEU A 69 3.63 -6.64 17.76
N THR A 70 3.92 -6.99 19.01
CA THR A 70 3.55 -8.31 19.54
C THR A 70 2.03 -8.53 19.50
N VAL A 71 1.59 -9.59 18.80
CA VAL A 71 0.16 -9.92 18.65
C VAL A 71 -0.39 -10.81 19.77
N SER A 72 0.48 -11.43 20.57
CA SER A 72 0.11 -12.34 21.67
C SER A 72 0.14 -11.63 23.02
N GLY A 73 -0.86 -11.88 23.87
CA GLY A 73 -0.94 -11.32 25.23
C GLY A 73 -2.17 -10.43 25.42
N SER A 74 -2.38 -9.96 26.64
CA SER A 74 -3.44 -8.99 26.95
C SER A 74 -3.00 -7.59 26.57
N VAL A 75 -3.86 -6.84 25.89
CA VAL A 75 -3.56 -5.51 25.37
C VAL A 75 -4.29 -4.48 26.21
N HIS A 76 -3.55 -3.47 26.66
CA HIS A 76 -4.06 -2.35 27.46
C HIS A 76 -3.80 -1.06 26.68
N ILE A 77 -4.83 -0.26 26.46
CA ILE A 77 -4.75 0.94 25.62
C ILE A 77 -5.27 2.15 26.39
N TYR A 78 -4.48 3.22 26.32
CA TYR A 78 -4.74 4.49 26.99
C TYR A 78 -4.68 5.65 26.00
N THR A 79 -5.41 6.70 26.29
CA THR A 79 -5.44 7.98 25.55
C THR A 79 -4.92 9.10 26.42
N GLU A 80 -4.54 10.21 25.78
CA GLU A 80 -4.16 11.46 26.47
C GLU A 80 -3.08 11.25 27.55
N VAL A 81 -2.01 10.54 27.19
CA VAL A 81 -0.98 10.16 28.16
C VAL A 81 -0.01 11.33 28.35
N GLU A 82 -0.12 12.01 29.48
CA GLU A 82 0.71 13.15 29.89
C GLU A 82 1.94 12.66 30.65
N PHE A 83 3.14 12.94 30.17
CA PHE A 83 4.40 12.59 30.83
C PHE A 83 4.94 13.77 31.64
N LEU A 84 4.77 13.71 32.96
CA LEU A 84 5.05 14.82 33.90
C LEU A 84 6.54 15.16 33.98
N LEU A 85 7.42 14.17 33.79
CA LEU A 85 8.88 14.35 33.78
C LEU A 85 9.41 14.98 32.48
N PHE A 86 8.53 15.30 31.52
CA PHE A 86 8.88 15.85 30.21
C PHE A 86 8.02 17.07 29.90
N ASP A 87 8.03 18.07 30.80
CA ASP A 87 7.29 19.33 30.64
C ASP A 87 5.79 19.12 30.36
N LYS A 88 5.20 18.09 30.98
CA LYS A 88 3.81 17.67 30.77
C LYS A 88 3.46 17.43 29.30
N LYS A 89 4.43 16.98 28.50
CA LYS A 89 4.19 16.57 27.12
C LYS A 89 3.18 15.44 27.08
N ARG A 90 2.11 15.64 26.31
CA ARG A 90 1.02 14.69 26.15
C ARG A 90 1.11 14.02 24.80
N VAL A 91 1.05 12.69 24.78
CA VAL A 91 0.87 11.88 23.57
C VAL A 91 -0.58 11.44 23.46
N ASP A 92 -1.03 11.18 22.24
CA ASP A 92 -2.44 10.87 22.00
C ASP A 92 -2.83 9.47 22.46
N GLY A 93 -1.89 8.52 22.44
CA GLY A 93 -2.13 7.16 22.93
C GLY A 93 -0.91 6.41 23.44
N LEU A 94 -1.17 5.39 24.27
CA LEU A 94 -0.21 4.41 24.76
C LEU A 94 -0.82 3.02 24.69
N ILE A 95 -0.12 2.07 24.06
CA ILE A 95 -0.46 0.65 24.05
C ILE A 95 0.58 -0.12 24.86
N LEU A 96 0.12 -0.98 25.77
CA LEU A 96 0.93 -1.94 26.50
C LEU A 96 0.48 -3.37 26.18
N ILE A 97 1.43 -4.26 25.93
CA ILE A 97 1.18 -5.68 25.71
C ILE A 97 1.77 -6.45 26.88
N VAL A 98 0.90 -7.18 27.59
CA VAL A 98 1.24 -7.91 28.81
C VAL A 98 1.15 -9.41 28.56
N ARG A 99 2.21 -10.14 28.89
CA ARG A 99 2.28 -11.60 28.84
C ARG A 99 3.06 -12.12 30.03
N GLY A 100 2.55 -13.16 30.70
CA GLY A 100 3.18 -13.69 31.93
C GLY A 100 3.31 -12.63 33.03
N ARG A 101 2.26 -11.80 33.21
CA ARG A 101 2.18 -10.66 34.15
C ARG A 101 3.18 -9.51 33.92
N LYS A 102 4.02 -9.57 32.88
CA LYS A 102 4.98 -8.52 32.55
C LYS A 102 4.61 -7.80 31.26
N ILE A 103 4.88 -6.51 31.19
CA ILE A 103 4.84 -5.72 29.96
C ILE A 103 5.99 -6.20 29.09
N ILE A 104 5.68 -6.79 27.93
CA ILE A 104 6.67 -7.35 27.01
C ILE A 104 6.92 -6.46 25.80
N ASP A 105 5.97 -5.57 25.50
CA ASP A 105 6.02 -4.68 24.35
C ASP A 105 5.15 -3.45 24.64
N ALA A 106 5.47 -2.32 24.01
CA ALA A 106 4.74 -1.06 24.23
C ALA A 106 4.90 -0.11 23.04
N MET A 107 3.96 0.82 22.89
CA MET A 107 3.95 1.79 21.81
C MET A 107 3.29 3.10 22.24
N ILE A 108 3.93 4.24 21.99
CA ILE A 108 3.25 5.53 22.02
C ILE A 108 2.71 5.89 20.65
N ILE A 109 1.63 6.67 20.62
CA ILE A 109 0.90 7.01 19.40
C ILE A 109 0.68 8.53 19.36
N GLU A 110 1.02 9.13 18.22
CA GLU A 110 0.67 10.51 17.88
C GLU A 110 -0.21 10.51 16.64
N VAL A 111 -1.26 11.31 16.66
CA VAL A 111 -2.28 11.35 15.64
C VAL A 111 -2.41 12.77 15.09
N LYS A 112 -2.63 12.87 13.77
CA LYS A 112 -3.05 14.09 13.11
C LYS A 112 -4.21 13.78 12.17
N ASN A 113 -5.19 14.68 12.08
CA ASN A 113 -6.25 14.56 11.08
C ASN A 113 -6.40 15.86 10.29
N LYS A 114 -7.29 15.85 9.28
CA LYS A 114 -7.54 17.00 8.40
C LYS A 114 -6.23 17.41 7.70
N ASN A 115 -5.93 18.72 7.69
CA ASN A 115 -4.73 19.29 7.08
C ASN A 115 -3.59 19.47 8.09
N ASN A 116 -3.71 18.93 9.31
CA ASN A 116 -2.65 19.02 10.31
C ASN A 116 -1.52 18.05 9.92
N ASN A 117 -0.30 18.58 9.87
CA ASN A 117 0.89 17.80 9.57
C ASN A 117 1.63 17.42 10.85
N LEU A 118 2.37 16.31 10.79
CA LEU A 118 3.25 15.90 11.88
C LEU A 118 4.37 16.94 12.07
N ASN A 119 4.67 17.27 13.32
CA ASN A 119 5.71 18.22 13.66
C ASN A 119 7.02 17.51 14.03
N GLN A 120 8.12 17.89 13.39
CA GLN A 120 9.42 17.23 13.60
C GLN A 120 9.95 17.33 15.03
N GLN A 121 9.79 18.50 15.67
CA GLN A 121 10.24 18.70 17.05
C GLN A 121 9.39 17.87 18.02
N GLN A 122 8.07 17.87 17.84
CA GLN A 122 7.14 17.09 18.63
C GLN A 122 7.45 15.59 18.59
N ILE A 123 7.62 15.02 17.39
CA ILE A 123 7.96 13.59 17.25
C ILE A 123 9.35 13.28 17.82
N SER A 124 10.31 14.19 17.68
CA SER A 124 11.65 14.03 18.28
C SER A 124 11.58 13.99 19.81
N ASP A 125 10.72 14.81 20.41
CA ASP A 125 10.45 14.80 21.85
C ASP A 125 9.80 13.50 22.30
N TYR A 126 8.86 12.97 21.54
CA TYR A 126 8.20 11.68 21.83
C TYR A 126 9.13 10.48 21.68
N ILE A 127 10.07 10.53 20.75
CA ILE A 127 11.15 9.53 20.65
C ILE A 127 12.05 9.60 21.90
N LYS A 128 12.34 10.80 22.41
CA LYS A 128 13.09 10.97 23.67
C LYS A 128 12.33 10.39 24.85
N ILE A 129 11.03 10.67 24.99
CA ILE A 129 10.16 10.07 26.01
C ILE A 129 10.21 8.54 25.90
N SER A 130 10.04 8.00 24.71
CA SER A 130 10.06 6.55 24.46
C SER A 130 11.36 5.90 24.91
N LYS A 131 12.51 6.52 24.56
CA LYS A 131 13.82 6.04 25.00
C LYS A 131 13.94 6.04 26.54
N GLU A 132 13.50 7.10 27.19
CA GLU A 132 13.63 7.27 28.64
C GLU A 132 12.67 6.40 29.45
N TYR A 133 11.45 6.12 28.99
CA TYR A 133 10.54 5.14 29.58
C TYR A 133 10.78 3.69 29.09
N GLY A 134 11.72 3.49 28.15
CA GLY A 134 12.01 2.18 27.58
C GLY A 134 10.90 1.62 26.69
N ILE A 135 10.09 2.48 26.09
CA ILE A 135 9.04 2.11 25.15
C ILE A 135 9.69 1.89 23.77
N PRO A 136 9.62 0.68 23.19
CA PRO A 136 10.38 0.34 21.99
C PRO A 136 9.82 0.94 20.70
N ASN A 137 8.58 1.41 20.69
CA ASN A 137 7.89 1.82 19.46
C ASN A 137 7.19 3.18 19.59
N VAL A 138 7.27 3.96 18.52
CA VAL A 138 6.51 5.19 18.28
C VAL A 138 5.71 4.99 17.00
N LEU A 139 4.41 5.22 17.03
CA LEU A 139 3.56 5.22 15.86
C LEU A 139 3.02 6.63 15.63
N THR A 140 3.09 7.08 14.39
CA THR A 140 2.40 8.29 13.95
C THR A 140 1.26 7.91 13.02
N VAL A 141 0.13 8.59 13.11
CA VAL A 141 -1.02 8.40 12.21
C VAL A 141 -1.42 9.74 11.63
N SER A 142 -1.44 9.89 10.30
CA SER A 142 -1.94 11.12 9.67
C SER A 142 -2.47 10.88 8.26
N ASN A 143 -2.84 11.95 7.54
CA ASN A 143 -3.13 11.86 6.11
C ASN A 143 -1.86 11.93 5.25
N GLN A 144 -0.67 12.05 5.85
CA GLN A 144 0.58 12.09 5.10
C GLN A 144 0.91 10.70 4.55
N PHE A 145 1.66 10.70 3.45
CA PHE A 145 1.92 9.49 2.70
C PHE A 145 3.25 8.82 3.07
N VAL A 146 3.20 7.49 3.15
CA VAL A 146 4.36 6.56 3.10
C VAL A 146 3.99 5.30 2.32
N ASN A 147 4.97 4.65 1.68
CA ASN A 147 4.75 3.35 1.02
C ASN A 147 4.66 2.20 2.02
N PHE A 148 5.50 2.25 3.06
CA PHE A 148 5.62 1.19 4.05
C PHE A 148 5.43 1.75 5.46
N PRO A 149 4.78 1.00 6.38
CA PRO A 149 4.64 1.44 7.76
C PRO A 149 5.94 1.71 8.52
N THR A 150 7.05 1.13 8.05
CA THR A 150 8.40 1.32 8.57
C THR A 150 9.06 2.64 8.13
N GLN A 151 8.42 3.38 7.23
CA GLN A 151 8.87 4.71 6.82
C GLN A 151 8.20 5.77 7.68
N SER A 152 8.73 6.99 7.59
CA SER A 152 8.16 8.19 8.20
C SER A 152 8.06 9.30 7.14
N PRO A 153 6.98 10.10 7.13
CA PRO A 153 6.91 11.29 6.29
C PRO A 153 7.87 12.39 6.75
N LEU A 154 8.43 12.25 7.96
CA LEU A 154 9.44 13.13 8.54
C LEU A 154 10.84 12.49 8.49
N THR A 155 11.85 13.30 8.20
CA THR A 155 13.26 12.90 8.25
C THR A 155 13.80 13.01 9.68
N ILE A 156 13.56 11.97 10.49
CA ILE A 156 13.99 11.92 11.90
C ILE A 156 14.87 10.70 12.13
N LYS A 157 15.98 10.89 12.85
CA LYS A 157 16.84 9.78 13.30
C LYS A 157 16.28 9.20 14.60
N THR A 158 16.17 7.88 14.67
CA THR A 158 15.76 7.19 15.89
C THR A 158 16.96 6.55 16.61
N PRO A 159 16.93 6.46 17.95
CA PRO A 159 17.84 5.62 18.72
C PRO A 159 17.72 4.13 18.33
N LYS A 160 18.78 3.34 18.53
CA LYS A 160 18.80 1.90 18.18
C LYS A 160 17.67 1.07 18.79
N ASN A 161 17.17 1.47 19.96
CA ASN A 161 16.16 0.76 20.73
C ASN A 161 14.74 1.34 20.56
N VAL A 162 14.54 2.32 19.68
CA VAL A 162 13.23 2.93 19.41
C VAL A 162 12.96 2.89 17.91
N SER A 163 11.87 2.26 17.54
CA SER A 163 11.41 2.20 16.14
C SER A 163 10.29 3.21 15.91
N LEU A 164 10.36 3.95 14.80
CA LEU A 164 9.33 4.91 14.39
C LEU A 164 8.55 4.31 13.20
N TYR A 165 7.24 4.26 13.35
CA TYR A 165 6.31 3.79 12.32
C TYR A 165 5.33 4.89 11.93
N HIS A 166 4.75 4.75 10.75
CA HIS A 166 3.71 5.63 10.26
C HIS A 166 2.56 4.86 9.59
N PHE A 167 1.32 5.22 9.91
CA PHE A 167 0.16 4.81 9.14
C PHE A 167 -0.55 6.02 8.55
N SER A 168 -1.00 5.88 7.31
CA SER A 168 -2.01 6.77 6.77
C SER A 168 -3.39 6.37 7.31
N TRP A 169 -4.28 7.35 7.53
CA TRP A 169 -5.68 7.04 7.85
C TRP A 169 -6.36 6.20 6.77
N SER A 170 -6.02 6.44 5.50
CA SER A 170 -6.52 5.65 4.37
C SER A 170 -6.11 4.17 4.47
N TYR A 171 -4.93 3.86 5.00
CA TYR A 171 -4.50 2.49 5.24
C TYR A 171 -5.32 1.83 6.35
N ILE A 172 -5.50 2.52 7.48
CA ILE A 172 -6.31 2.04 8.61
C ILE A 172 -7.74 1.75 8.16
N LEU A 173 -8.36 2.70 7.45
CA LEU A 173 -9.71 2.54 6.89
C LEU A 173 -9.79 1.37 5.89
N THR A 174 -8.76 1.18 5.07
CA THR A 174 -8.72 0.06 4.12
C THR A 174 -8.64 -1.29 4.84
N VAL A 175 -7.83 -1.40 5.89
CA VAL A 175 -7.77 -2.62 6.70
C VAL A 175 -9.13 -2.90 7.35
N ALA A 176 -9.78 -1.86 7.88
CA ALA A 176 -11.12 -1.97 8.47
C ALA A 176 -12.17 -2.44 7.44
N ARG A 177 -12.20 -1.85 6.23
CA ARG A 177 -13.10 -2.26 5.15
C ARG A 177 -12.88 -3.69 4.68
N ILE A 178 -11.62 -4.12 4.54
CA ILE A 178 -11.30 -5.50 4.15
C ILE A 178 -11.92 -6.51 5.11
N LEU A 179 -11.96 -6.19 6.41
CA LEU A 179 -12.55 -7.08 7.42
C LEU A 179 -14.08 -7.16 7.36
N LEU A 180 -14.74 -6.23 6.67
CA LEU A 180 -16.19 -6.24 6.43
C LEU A 180 -16.58 -6.93 5.12
N ILE A 181 -15.60 -7.29 4.29
CA ILE A 181 -15.85 -8.02 3.04
C ILE A 181 -15.72 -9.50 3.36
N ASP A 182 -16.68 -10.30 2.91
CA ASP A 182 -16.63 -11.75 3.13
C ASP A 182 -15.42 -12.40 2.42
N ASN A 183 -14.39 -12.75 3.20
CA ASN A 183 -13.14 -13.35 2.77
C ASN A 183 -12.50 -14.27 3.86
N GLN A 184 -11.28 -14.76 3.62
CA GLN A 184 -10.61 -15.67 4.56
C GLN A 184 -10.16 -15.04 5.90
N SER A 185 -10.33 -13.74 6.08
CA SER A 185 -9.89 -13.01 7.28
C SER A 185 -11.01 -12.20 7.95
N ASN A 186 -12.22 -12.73 7.89
CA ASN A 186 -13.41 -12.15 8.51
C ASN A 186 -13.27 -11.99 10.02
N ILE A 187 -14.01 -11.03 10.57
CA ILE A 187 -14.24 -10.93 12.01
C ILE A 187 -15.17 -12.08 12.41
N ASP A 188 -14.73 -12.90 13.37
CA ASP A 188 -15.46 -14.11 13.78
C ASP A 188 -16.75 -13.79 14.56
N ASP A 189 -16.75 -12.66 15.27
CA ASP A 189 -17.80 -12.22 16.20
C ASP A 189 -18.74 -11.21 15.51
N GLU A 190 -20.04 -11.53 15.46
CA GLU A 190 -21.05 -10.70 14.79
C GLU A 190 -21.23 -9.32 15.43
N ASP A 191 -21.11 -9.21 16.76
CA ASP A 191 -21.20 -7.91 17.43
C ASP A 191 -19.97 -7.04 17.08
N GLN A 192 -18.79 -7.65 16.98
CA GLN A 192 -17.58 -6.95 16.54
C GLN A 192 -17.66 -6.49 15.08
N VAL A 193 -18.42 -7.18 14.22
CA VAL A 193 -18.71 -6.73 12.85
C VAL A 193 -19.52 -5.43 12.89
N GLU A 194 -20.57 -5.33 13.71
CA GLU A 194 -21.36 -4.10 13.84
C GLU A 194 -20.52 -2.95 14.41
N VAL A 195 -19.65 -3.22 15.39
CA VAL A 195 -18.69 -2.22 15.89
C VAL A 195 -17.73 -1.77 14.76
N MET A 196 -17.25 -2.69 13.92
CA MET A 196 -16.39 -2.32 12.79
C MET A 196 -17.12 -1.45 11.77
N LYS A 197 -18.40 -1.76 11.46
CA LYS A 197 -19.23 -0.94 10.57
C LYS A 197 -19.34 0.49 11.09
N GLU A 198 -19.59 0.68 12.39
CA GLU A 198 -19.67 2.01 12.98
C GLU A 198 -18.32 2.76 12.97
N ILE A 199 -17.20 2.07 13.20
CA ILE A 199 -15.87 2.66 13.06
C ILE A 199 -15.63 3.10 11.62
N VAL A 200 -15.94 2.26 10.63
CA VAL A 200 -15.80 2.58 9.21
C VAL A 200 -16.69 3.77 8.83
N ASN A 201 -17.95 3.77 9.25
CA ASN A 201 -18.89 4.88 9.05
C ASN A 201 -18.34 6.20 9.63
N TYR A 202 -17.76 6.16 10.83
CA TYR A 202 -17.16 7.33 11.44
C TYR A 202 -15.95 7.82 10.65
N LEU A 203 -15.02 6.93 10.28
CA LEU A 203 -13.81 7.27 9.52
C LEU A 203 -14.14 7.86 8.15
N GLU A 204 -15.20 7.40 7.49
CA GLU A 204 -15.63 7.88 6.17
C GLU A 204 -16.40 9.19 6.20
N SER A 205 -16.95 9.55 7.36
CA SER A 205 -17.62 10.82 7.51
C SER A 205 -16.69 11.97 7.11
N PRO A 206 -17.11 12.91 6.25
CA PRO A 206 -16.30 14.08 5.90
C PRO A 206 -15.82 14.89 7.12
N LYS A 207 -16.54 14.79 8.24
CA LYS A 207 -16.18 15.43 9.51
C LYS A 207 -14.95 14.81 10.17
N SER A 208 -14.68 13.52 9.94
CA SER A 208 -13.55 12.78 10.54
C SER A 208 -12.19 13.41 10.20
N GLY A 209 -12.11 14.07 9.04
CA GLY A 209 -10.88 14.61 8.50
C GLY A 209 -9.95 13.55 7.92
N VAL A 210 -10.42 12.31 7.74
CA VAL A 210 -9.73 11.28 6.96
C VAL A 210 -9.98 11.57 5.49
N VAL A 211 -8.91 11.81 4.74
CA VAL A 211 -9.00 12.16 3.31
C VAL A 211 -8.01 11.33 2.50
N GLY A 212 -8.49 10.81 1.36
CA GLY A 212 -7.65 10.23 0.31
C GLY A 212 -7.03 11.30 -0.58
N PHE A 213 -6.22 10.86 -1.54
CA PHE A 213 -5.49 11.76 -2.42
C PHE A 213 -6.36 12.17 -3.62
N LYS A 214 -6.80 13.43 -3.64
CA LYS A 214 -7.85 13.88 -4.59
C LYS A 214 -7.33 14.65 -5.80
N GLN A 215 -6.08 15.12 -5.75
CA GLN A 215 -5.48 15.87 -6.85
C GLN A 215 -3.95 15.85 -6.76
N MET A 216 -3.30 15.79 -7.92
CA MET A 216 -1.86 15.99 -8.03
C MET A 216 -1.44 17.38 -7.55
N LYS A 217 -0.19 17.54 -7.08
CA LYS A 217 0.38 18.86 -6.76
C LYS A 217 0.61 19.69 -8.05
N PRO A 218 0.73 21.03 -7.94
CA PRO A 218 0.98 21.92 -9.08
C PRO A 218 2.12 21.47 -10.01
N GLY A 219 3.19 20.93 -9.43
CA GLY A 219 4.34 20.43 -10.19
C GLY A 219 4.00 19.40 -11.26
N TRP A 220 2.92 18.61 -11.11
CA TRP A 220 2.51 17.63 -12.12
C TRP A 220 2.17 18.30 -13.46
N SER A 221 1.35 19.35 -13.43
CA SER A 221 0.97 20.10 -14.62
C SER A 221 2.19 20.80 -15.23
N GLU A 222 3.02 21.42 -14.39
CA GLU A 222 4.23 22.12 -14.83
C GLU A 222 5.22 21.17 -15.52
N VAL A 223 5.49 20.00 -14.94
CA VAL A 223 6.38 18.99 -15.51
C VAL A 223 5.83 18.47 -16.83
N ALA A 224 4.53 18.17 -16.92
CA ALA A 224 3.90 17.73 -18.15
C ALA A 224 4.01 18.77 -19.27
N GLN A 225 3.80 20.05 -18.96
CA GLN A 225 3.95 21.15 -19.92
C GLN A 225 5.40 21.36 -20.36
N LYS A 226 6.35 21.35 -19.41
CA LYS A 226 7.78 21.45 -19.70
C LYS A 226 8.25 20.34 -20.63
N ILE A 227 7.87 19.09 -20.35
CA ILE A 227 8.22 17.95 -21.21
C ILE A 227 7.60 18.10 -22.59
N ASN A 228 6.35 18.58 -22.67
CA ASN A 228 5.63 18.77 -23.94
C ASN A 228 6.31 19.79 -24.87
N VAL A 229 6.86 20.88 -24.32
CA VAL A 229 7.60 21.90 -25.09
C VAL A 229 9.07 21.53 -25.32
N GLY A 230 9.50 20.32 -24.93
CA GLY A 230 10.88 19.87 -25.10
C GLY A 230 11.88 20.45 -24.10
N ALA A 231 11.42 21.11 -23.04
CA ALA A 231 12.30 21.66 -22.02
C ALA A 231 12.96 20.55 -21.18
N SER A 232 14.19 20.81 -20.73
CA SER A 232 14.92 19.92 -19.84
C SER A 232 14.48 20.10 -18.39
N LEU A 233 14.33 19.01 -17.66
CA LEU A 233 14.04 19.00 -16.22
C LEU A 233 15.34 18.88 -15.43
N LYS A 234 15.43 19.54 -14.27
CA LYS A 234 16.56 19.37 -13.35
C LYS A 234 16.09 18.64 -12.10
N LEU A 235 16.99 17.82 -11.53
CA LEU A 235 16.70 17.06 -10.30
C LEU A 235 16.37 17.95 -9.10
N LYS A 236 16.79 19.21 -9.07
CA LYS A 236 16.53 20.13 -7.95
C LYS A 236 15.29 21.01 -8.16
N ASP A 237 14.57 20.83 -9.26
CA ASP A 237 13.36 21.62 -9.53
C ASP A 237 12.24 21.24 -8.55
N ASN A 238 11.63 22.23 -7.89
CA ASN A 238 10.52 21.99 -6.96
C ASN A 238 9.35 21.24 -7.64
N ALA A 239 9.08 21.55 -8.92
CA ALA A 239 8.05 20.86 -9.70
C ALA A 239 8.32 19.35 -9.85
N VAL A 240 9.60 18.94 -9.93
CA VAL A 240 10.00 17.52 -9.97
C VAL A 240 9.74 16.86 -8.61
N ASP A 241 10.08 17.53 -7.51
CA ASP A 241 9.78 17.05 -6.15
C ASP A 241 8.28 16.89 -5.91
N GLU A 242 7.48 17.89 -6.28
CA GLU A 242 6.03 17.85 -6.17
C GLU A 242 5.40 16.74 -7.04
N THR A 243 5.88 16.57 -8.27
CA THR A 243 5.40 15.52 -9.19
C THR A 243 5.67 14.13 -8.64
N VAL A 244 6.90 13.88 -8.20
CA VAL A 244 7.31 12.59 -7.64
C VAL A 244 6.57 12.29 -6.34
N SER A 245 6.46 13.28 -5.44
CA SER A 245 5.71 13.12 -4.20
C SER A 245 4.24 12.79 -4.45
N SER A 246 3.60 13.47 -5.40
CA SER A 246 2.19 13.22 -5.76
C SER A 246 2.00 11.84 -6.37
N TRP A 247 2.93 11.42 -7.23
CA TRP A 247 2.86 10.10 -7.86
C TRP A 247 3.01 8.96 -6.85
N LEU A 248 3.91 9.09 -5.88
CA LEU A 248 4.08 8.07 -4.85
C LEU A 248 2.86 7.98 -3.91
N GLU A 249 2.23 9.12 -3.62
CA GLU A 249 0.97 9.17 -2.89
C GLU A 249 -0.17 8.49 -3.67
N GLU A 250 -0.30 8.79 -4.96
CA GLU A 250 -1.22 8.13 -5.88
C GLU A 250 -0.94 6.61 -6.02
N GLU A 251 0.33 6.19 -6.11
CA GLU A 251 0.73 4.77 -6.12
C GLU A 251 0.13 4.02 -4.93
N ARG A 252 0.08 4.67 -3.77
CA ARG A 252 -0.48 4.09 -2.56
C ARG A 252 -1.99 4.14 -2.53
N ASP A 253 -2.61 5.24 -2.97
CA ASP A 253 -4.07 5.33 -2.98
C ASP A 253 -4.67 4.31 -3.96
N MET A 254 -4.10 4.17 -5.16
CA MET A 254 -4.47 3.11 -6.11
C MET A 254 -4.40 1.70 -5.50
N ALA A 255 -3.35 1.40 -4.73
CA ALA A 255 -3.23 0.13 -4.04
C ALA A 255 -4.37 -0.06 -3.01
N LEU A 256 -4.68 0.98 -2.24
CA LEU A 256 -5.73 0.93 -1.23
C LEU A 256 -7.13 0.87 -1.84
N ILE A 257 -7.39 1.58 -2.94
CA ILE A 257 -8.63 1.48 -3.74
C ILE A 257 -8.83 0.05 -4.20
N LEU A 258 -7.84 -0.52 -4.92
CA LEU A 258 -7.95 -1.89 -5.41
C LEU A 258 -8.07 -2.89 -4.25
N SER A 259 -7.45 -2.61 -3.09
CA SER A 259 -7.61 -3.48 -1.92
C SER A 259 -9.05 -3.55 -1.42
N ARG A 260 -9.76 -2.42 -1.42
CA ARG A 260 -11.17 -2.34 -1.02
C ARG A 260 -12.08 -3.05 -2.00
N GLU A 261 -11.79 -2.97 -3.30
CA GLU A 261 -12.57 -3.68 -4.32
C GLU A 261 -12.36 -5.20 -4.27
N LEU A 262 -11.17 -5.65 -3.88
CA LEU A 262 -10.82 -7.08 -3.88
C LEU A 262 -11.02 -7.81 -2.54
N GLY A 263 -11.26 -7.07 -1.45
CA GLY A 263 -11.31 -7.68 -0.11
C GLY A 263 -9.98 -8.27 0.34
N LEU A 264 -8.85 -7.79 -0.20
CA LEU A 264 -7.51 -8.22 0.21
C LEU A 264 -6.52 -7.07 0.07
N LEU A 265 -5.45 -7.08 0.87
CA LEU A 265 -4.47 -6.00 0.86
C LEU A 265 -3.54 -6.11 -0.36
N VAL A 266 -3.71 -5.20 -1.31
CA VAL A 266 -2.79 -4.97 -2.43
C VAL A 266 -1.59 -4.18 -1.93
N ARG A 267 -0.39 -4.68 -2.25
CA ARG A 267 0.87 -4.07 -1.80
C ARG A 267 1.44 -3.18 -2.91
N SER A 268 1.98 -2.03 -2.54
CA SER A 268 2.73 -1.14 -3.43
C SER A 268 4.09 -0.81 -2.84
N GLY A 269 4.89 -0.01 -3.55
CA GLY A 269 6.26 0.29 -3.17
C GLY A 269 7.28 -0.75 -3.62
N GLN A 270 8.55 -0.38 -3.58
CA GLN A 270 9.66 -1.29 -3.89
C GLN A 270 10.34 -1.72 -2.59
N LYS A 271 10.43 -3.04 -2.35
CA LYS A 271 10.97 -3.62 -1.11
C LYS A 271 12.35 -3.10 -0.72
N LYS A 272 13.21 -2.79 -1.69
CA LYS A 272 14.55 -2.20 -1.44
C LYS A 272 14.52 -0.85 -0.71
N TYR A 273 13.40 -0.12 -0.77
CA TYR A 273 13.22 1.18 -0.12
C TYR A 273 12.33 1.10 1.13
N LYS A 274 12.07 -0.11 1.66
CA LYS A 274 11.15 -0.33 2.78
C LYS A 274 11.41 0.57 4.00
N ASN A 275 12.67 0.92 4.26
CA ASN A 275 13.06 1.73 5.41
C ASN A 275 13.60 3.12 5.01
N ASP A 276 13.54 3.50 3.73
CA ASP A 276 14.15 4.74 3.23
C ASP A 276 13.28 5.37 2.12
N LEU A 277 12.35 6.24 2.55
CA LEU A 277 11.48 7.00 1.65
C LEU A 277 12.28 8.01 0.81
N THR A 278 13.30 8.64 1.39
CA THR A 278 14.14 9.63 0.69
C THR A 278 14.89 8.98 -0.48
N ALA A 279 15.41 7.77 -0.30
CA ALA A 279 16.03 7.01 -1.39
C ALA A 279 15.01 6.64 -2.48
N ARG A 280 13.76 6.30 -2.13
CA ARG A 280 12.68 6.08 -3.11
C ARG A 280 12.42 7.35 -3.91
N ILE A 281 12.22 8.49 -3.25
CA ILE A 281 11.97 9.78 -3.91
C ILE A 281 13.13 10.10 -4.88
N ASN A 282 14.37 10.00 -4.42
CA ASN A 282 15.54 10.28 -5.27
C ASN A 282 15.65 9.33 -6.47
N TYR A 283 15.23 8.06 -6.33
CA TYR A 283 15.14 7.14 -7.44
C TYR A 283 14.12 7.60 -8.48
N GLU A 284 12.89 7.93 -8.06
CA GLU A 284 11.83 8.39 -8.95
C GLU A 284 12.15 9.73 -9.63
N LYS A 285 12.80 10.67 -8.92
CA LYS A 285 13.28 11.93 -9.52
C LYS A 285 14.21 11.67 -10.70
N ARG A 286 15.13 10.69 -10.56
CA ARG A 286 16.01 10.28 -11.66
C ARG A 286 15.24 9.64 -12.80
N GLN A 287 14.25 8.78 -12.50
CA GLN A 287 13.40 8.18 -13.54
C GLN A 287 12.64 9.24 -14.34
N LEU A 288 12.03 10.20 -13.65
CA LEU A 288 11.29 11.29 -14.30
C LEU A 288 12.18 12.15 -15.19
N VAL A 289 13.34 12.58 -14.69
CA VAL A 289 14.26 13.46 -15.45
C VAL A 289 14.86 12.74 -16.66
N THR A 290 15.29 11.48 -16.51
CA THR A 290 15.96 10.74 -17.58
C THR A 290 14.99 10.16 -18.59
N ASN A 291 13.91 9.53 -18.12
CA ASN A 291 13.01 8.73 -18.96
C ASN A 291 11.66 9.40 -19.24
N LYS A 292 11.37 10.55 -18.63
CA LYS A 292 10.12 11.31 -18.82
C LYS A 292 8.87 10.47 -18.50
N ASN A 293 9.00 9.56 -17.55
CA ASN A 293 7.93 8.72 -17.02
C ASN A 293 8.21 8.38 -15.54
N LEU A 294 7.18 7.83 -14.90
CA LEU A 294 7.26 7.26 -13.56
C LEU A 294 6.75 5.83 -13.61
N GLU A 295 7.07 5.02 -12.59
CA GLU A 295 6.68 3.63 -12.54
C GLU A 295 6.14 3.24 -11.16
N SER A 296 5.07 2.47 -11.16
CA SER A 296 4.45 1.89 -9.98
C SER A 296 4.17 0.41 -10.21
N HIS A 297 4.25 -0.36 -9.13
CA HIS A 297 3.97 -1.80 -9.12
C HIS A 297 2.97 -2.11 -8.03
N LEU A 298 1.84 -2.70 -8.41
CA LEU A 298 0.82 -3.17 -7.47
C LEU A 298 0.83 -4.70 -7.43
N GLN A 299 1.21 -5.25 -6.29
CA GLN A 299 1.24 -6.68 -6.05
C GLN A 299 -0.11 -7.13 -5.48
N VAL A 300 -0.83 -7.92 -6.27
CA VAL A 300 -2.09 -8.57 -5.90
C VAL A 300 -1.83 -10.06 -5.67
N ASP A 301 -2.20 -10.57 -4.50
CA ASP A 301 -2.05 -11.99 -4.20
C ASP A 301 -2.96 -12.82 -5.11
N GLY A 302 -2.37 -13.79 -5.83
CA GLY A 302 -3.08 -14.65 -6.78
C GLY A 302 -3.11 -14.16 -8.24
N ALA A 303 -2.71 -12.92 -8.52
CA ALA A 303 -2.59 -12.43 -9.89
C ALA A 303 -1.40 -13.06 -10.65
N VAL A 304 -1.41 -12.96 -11.98
CA VAL A 304 -0.35 -13.52 -12.84
C VAL A 304 1.02 -12.85 -12.67
N SER A 305 1.03 -11.56 -12.30
CA SER A 305 2.20 -10.78 -11.93
C SER A 305 1.75 -9.55 -11.15
N ASP A 306 2.71 -8.72 -10.75
CA ASP A 306 2.42 -7.34 -10.34
C ASP A 306 1.78 -6.57 -11.52
N ILE A 307 0.87 -5.65 -11.21
CA ILE A 307 0.32 -4.70 -12.16
C ILE A 307 1.30 -3.54 -12.26
N HIS A 308 1.89 -3.37 -13.43
CA HIS A 308 2.80 -2.28 -13.74
C HIS A 308 2.01 -1.08 -14.25
N ILE A 309 2.20 0.09 -13.64
CA ILE A 309 1.50 1.33 -14.02
C ILE A 309 2.56 2.37 -14.37
N ARG A 310 2.44 2.96 -15.55
CA ARG A 310 3.45 3.86 -16.11
C ARG A 310 2.81 5.06 -16.82
N PRO A 311 2.75 6.24 -16.18
CA PRO A 311 2.45 7.49 -16.87
C PRO A 311 3.65 7.92 -17.73
N ASN A 312 3.44 8.12 -19.02
CA ASN A 312 4.44 8.66 -19.93
C ASN A 312 4.11 10.11 -20.28
N PHE A 313 4.86 11.05 -19.72
CA PHE A 313 4.61 12.48 -19.88
C PHE A 313 4.78 12.92 -21.34
N GLY A 314 5.81 12.42 -22.03
CA GLY A 314 6.06 12.77 -23.43
C GLY A 314 4.97 12.32 -24.39
N ARG A 315 4.25 11.24 -24.07
CA ARG A 315 3.14 10.72 -24.87
C ARG A 315 1.77 11.11 -24.31
N LYS A 316 1.70 11.79 -23.17
CA LYS A 316 0.48 12.10 -22.41
C LYS A 316 -0.47 10.91 -22.29
N ASN A 317 0.09 9.74 -22.01
CA ASN A 317 -0.66 8.49 -21.87
C ASN A 317 -0.26 7.75 -20.59
N VAL A 318 -1.11 6.82 -20.18
CA VAL A 318 -0.80 5.86 -19.12
C VAL A 318 -0.78 4.47 -19.74
N GLU A 319 0.23 3.68 -19.40
CA GLU A 319 0.27 2.24 -19.70
C GLU A 319 0.08 1.46 -18.40
N MET A 320 -0.86 0.50 -18.39
CA MET A 320 -0.99 -0.52 -17.36
C MET A 320 -0.67 -1.88 -17.96
N SER A 321 0.06 -2.75 -17.25
CA SER A 321 0.40 -4.05 -17.80
C SER A 321 0.64 -5.14 -16.76
N VAL A 322 0.45 -6.38 -17.19
CA VAL A 322 0.86 -7.58 -16.44
C VAL A 322 1.71 -8.49 -17.33
N ASP A 323 2.69 -9.14 -16.74
CA ASP A 323 3.56 -10.13 -17.39
C ASP A 323 2.98 -11.54 -17.19
N ILE A 324 2.97 -12.33 -18.27
CA ILE A 324 2.46 -13.71 -18.28
C ILE A 324 3.59 -14.65 -18.70
N ASN A 325 3.79 -15.70 -17.90
CA ASN A 325 4.73 -16.76 -18.24
C ASN A 325 4.21 -17.60 -19.41
N VAL A 326 5.09 -17.86 -20.37
CA VAL A 326 4.76 -18.62 -21.58
C VAL A 326 4.77 -20.12 -21.29
N PRO A 327 3.84 -20.91 -21.87
CA PRO A 327 3.91 -22.36 -21.81
C PRO A 327 5.22 -22.92 -22.37
N LYS A 328 5.95 -23.68 -21.55
CA LYS A 328 7.27 -24.25 -21.95
C LYS A 328 7.15 -25.58 -22.68
N ASP A 329 5.97 -26.17 -22.68
CA ASP A 329 5.60 -27.44 -23.33
C ASP A 329 5.06 -27.25 -24.75
N ARG A 330 5.14 -26.03 -25.30
CA ARG A 330 4.50 -25.64 -26.56
C ARG A 330 5.49 -24.96 -27.50
N THR A 331 5.30 -25.19 -28.80
CA THR A 331 5.99 -24.42 -29.85
C THR A 331 5.37 -23.03 -30.01
N LEU A 332 6.01 -22.17 -30.81
CA LEU A 332 5.67 -20.75 -30.97
C LEU A 332 4.17 -20.48 -31.25
N ARG A 333 3.59 -21.12 -32.27
CA ARG A 333 2.19 -20.88 -32.65
C ARG A 333 1.20 -21.33 -31.56
N PRO A 334 1.31 -22.54 -30.97
CA PRO A 334 0.50 -22.92 -29.81
C PRO A 334 0.67 -22.03 -28.56
N GLN A 335 1.82 -21.39 -28.35
CA GLN A 335 2.00 -20.39 -27.28
C GLN A 335 1.18 -19.13 -27.54
N ILE A 336 1.19 -18.62 -28.78
CA ILE A 336 0.40 -17.46 -29.22
C ILE A 336 -1.10 -17.78 -29.12
N THR A 337 -1.52 -18.93 -29.64
CA THR A 337 -2.91 -19.39 -29.56
C THR A 337 -3.39 -19.57 -28.10
N TRP A 338 -2.51 -20.02 -27.20
CA TRP A 338 -2.83 -20.13 -25.77
C TRP A 338 -3.19 -18.77 -25.16
N LEU A 339 -2.38 -17.74 -25.42
CA LEU A 339 -2.66 -16.40 -24.93
C LEU A 339 -3.93 -15.83 -25.56
N ARG A 340 -4.12 -16.00 -26.88
CA ARG A 340 -5.35 -15.57 -27.57
C ARG A 340 -6.60 -16.15 -26.90
N ASN A 341 -6.57 -17.43 -26.52
CA ASN A 341 -7.71 -18.07 -25.88
C ASN A 341 -8.02 -17.45 -24.50
N GLN A 342 -7.01 -16.99 -23.76
CA GLN A 342 -7.22 -16.24 -22.52
C GLN A 342 -7.84 -14.87 -22.79
N THR A 343 -7.35 -14.14 -23.80
CA THR A 343 -7.94 -12.86 -24.22
C THR A 343 -9.42 -13.01 -24.62
N ARG A 344 -9.76 -14.05 -25.39
CA ARG A 344 -11.15 -14.37 -25.75
C ARG A 344 -11.99 -14.71 -24.52
N TYR A 345 -11.40 -15.34 -23.51
CA TYR A 345 -12.07 -15.61 -22.25
C TYR A 345 -12.36 -14.33 -21.47
N CYS A 346 -11.41 -13.38 -21.42
CA CYS A 346 -11.63 -12.04 -20.87
C CYS A 346 -12.82 -11.34 -21.55
N GLN A 347 -12.81 -11.30 -22.89
CA GLN A 347 -13.88 -10.69 -23.68
C GLN A 347 -15.25 -11.33 -23.40
N ARG A 348 -15.32 -12.66 -23.27
CA ARG A 348 -16.59 -13.34 -22.96
C ARG A 348 -17.11 -13.06 -21.56
N LYS A 349 -16.23 -12.82 -20.59
CA LYS A 349 -16.63 -12.62 -19.19
C LYS A 349 -17.16 -11.22 -18.92
N ASN A 350 -16.66 -10.22 -19.64
CA ASN A 350 -17.24 -8.87 -19.60
C ASN A 350 -17.12 -8.20 -20.99
N PRO A 351 -18.04 -8.51 -21.92
CA PRO A 351 -17.95 -8.03 -23.30
C PRO A 351 -17.97 -6.51 -23.42
N GLU A 352 -18.84 -5.84 -22.64
CA GLU A 352 -19.00 -4.39 -22.68
C GLU A 352 -17.71 -3.68 -22.26
N LEU A 353 -17.18 -4.02 -21.08
CA LEU A 353 -15.94 -3.46 -20.57
C LEU A 353 -14.73 -3.81 -21.44
N TYR A 354 -14.68 -5.03 -21.98
CA TYR A 354 -13.60 -5.40 -22.89
C TYR A 354 -13.62 -4.54 -24.16
N ASN A 355 -14.80 -4.32 -24.74
CA ASN A 355 -14.95 -3.54 -25.97
C ASN A 355 -14.54 -2.07 -25.79
N THR A 356 -14.79 -1.47 -24.62
CA THR A 356 -14.33 -0.10 -24.33
C THR A 356 -12.80 -0.01 -24.28
N MET A 357 -12.13 -1.05 -23.75
CA MET A 357 -10.68 -1.11 -23.66
C MET A 357 -9.98 -1.60 -24.93
N ALA A 358 -10.68 -2.34 -25.80
CA ALA A 358 -10.09 -3.11 -26.90
C ALA A 358 -9.11 -2.31 -27.79
N LYS A 359 -9.45 -1.04 -28.09
CA LYS A 359 -8.60 -0.15 -28.91
C LYS A 359 -7.27 0.21 -28.24
N GLY A 360 -7.21 0.19 -26.91
CA GLY A 360 -6.00 0.47 -26.14
C GLY A 360 -5.23 -0.78 -25.71
N LEU A 361 -5.75 -1.98 -25.99
CA LEU A 361 -5.11 -3.24 -25.59
C LEU A 361 -4.03 -3.64 -26.61
N MET A 362 -2.81 -3.80 -26.09
CA MET A 362 -1.62 -4.20 -26.83
C MET A 362 -1.01 -5.45 -26.18
N LEU A 363 -0.17 -6.14 -26.96
CA LEU A 363 0.66 -7.24 -26.50
C LEU A 363 2.12 -6.93 -26.77
N ASP A 364 2.93 -6.94 -25.71
CA ASP A 364 4.38 -6.93 -25.76
C ASP A 364 4.90 -8.36 -25.67
N ILE A 365 5.54 -8.84 -26.73
CA ILE A 365 6.15 -10.17 -26.79
C ILE A 365 7.64 -10.01 -26.52
N LYS A 366 8.09 -10.46 -25.35
CA LYS A 366 9.52 -10.44 -24.97
C LYS A 366 10.20 -11.65 -25.57
N VAL A 367 11.14 -11.41 -26.47
CA VAL A 367 11.88 -12.45 -27.18
C VAL A 367 13.27 -12.61 -26.57
N LYS A 368 13.77 -13.86 -26.50
CA LYS A 368 15.13 -14.14 -26.04
C LYS A 368 16.16 -13.45 -26.94
N PHE A 369 17.19 -12.86 -26.33
CA PHE A 369 18.24 -12.09 -27.01
C PHE A 369 17.78 -10.82 -27.75
N ALA A 370 16.51 -10.42 -27.63
CA ALA A 370 16.03 -9.14 -28.14
C ALA A 370 16.05 -8.07 -27.04
N SER A 371 16.52 -6.86 -27.39
CA SER A 371 16.57 -5.72 -26.45
C SER A 371 15.21 -5.03 -26.26
N LYS A 372 14.32 -5.11 -27.25
CA LYS A 372 12.97 -4.53 -27.22
C LYS A 372 11.91 -5.60 -27.49
N PRO A 373 10.74 -5.52 -26.85
CA PRO A 373 9.63 -6.41 -27.15
C PRO A 373 9.06 -6.12 -28.54
N VAL A 374 8.46 -7.14 -29.16
CA VAL A 374 7.61 -6.96 -30.34
C VAL A 374 6.23 -6.57 -29.84
N ARG A 375 5.78 -5.35 -30.15
CA ARG A 375 4.46 -4.83 -29.75
C ARG A 375 3.46 -4.98 -30.90
N VAL A 376 2.30 -5.57 -30.63
CA VAL A 376 1.18 -5.70 -31.57
C VAL A 376 -0.14 -5.35 -30.89
N PRO A 377 -1.18 -4.88 -31.60
CA PRO A 377 -2.53 -4.80 -31.06
C PRO A 377 -2.99 -6.17 -30.55
N LEU A 378 -3.69 -6.22 -29.41
CA LEU A 378 -4.07 -7.49 -28.81
C LEU A 378 -5.05 -8.30 -29.69
N GLY A 379 -5.84 -7.61 -30.53
CA GLY A 379 -6.72 -8.23 -31.52
C GLY A 379 -5.99 -8.89 -32.70
N GLU A 380 -4.74 -8.48 -32.98
CA GLU A 380 -3.89 -8.94 -34.09
C GLU A 380 -2.82 -9.94 -33.61
N ILE A 381 -3.07 -10.61 -32.48
CA ILE A 381 -2.10 -11.50 -31.84
C ILE A 381 -1.64 -12.66 -32.74
N GLU A 382 -2.49 -13.16 -33.64
CA GLU A 382 -2.14 -14.26 -34.55
C GLU A 382 -1.08 -13.83 -35.59
N ASP A 383 -1.14 -12.60 -36.06
CA ASP A 383 -0.22 -12.05 -37.07
C ASP A 383 1.20 -11.88 -36.50
N ALA A 384 1.33 -11.89 -35.17
CA ALA A 384 2.63 -11.86 -34.52
C ALA A 384 3.46 -13.13 -34.78
N HIS A 385 2.83 -14.25 -35.13
CA HIS A 385 3.53 -15.51 -35.39
C HIS A 385 4.54 -15.37 -36.53
N GLU A 386 4.15 -14.74 -37.63
CA GLU A 386 4.99 -14.56 -38.83
C GLU A 386 6.25 -13.76 -38.52
N LYS A 387 6.13 -12.73 -37.66
CA LYS A 387 7.24 -11.87 -37.23
C LYS A 387 8.20 -12.55 -36.26
N LEU A 388 7.84 -13.72 -35.73
CA LEU A 388 8.54 -14.41 -34.65
C LEU A 388 9.10 -15.79 -35.05
N ILE A 389 9.01 -16.17 -36.32
CA ILE A 389 9.53 -17.45 -36.81
C ILE A 389 11.01 -17.61 -36.42
N GLY A 390 11.35 -18.79 -35.86
CA GLY A 390 12.70 -19.11 -35.39
C GLY A 390 13.12 -18.43 -34.09
N ARG A 391 12.24 -17.64 -33.45
CA ARG A 391 12.54 -16.92 -32.20
C ARG A 391 11.89 -17.59 -30.99
N GLU A 392 12.58 -17.53 -29.85
CA GLU A 392 12.08 -18.06 -28.58
C GLU A 392 11.41 -16.95 -27.75
N ILE A 393 10.14 -17.14 -27.40
CA ILE A 393 9.41 -16.20 -26.53
C ILE A 393 9.80 -16.45 -25.07
N LYS A 394 10.24 -15.40 -24.38
CA LYS A 394 10.56 -15.42 -22.95
C LYS A 394 9.31 -15.20 -22.09
N SER A 395 8.52 -14.19 -22.41
CA SER A 395 7.26 -13.88 -21.72
C SER A 395 6.35 -13.04 -22.59
N PHE A 396 5.07 -13.03 -22.25
CA PHE A 396 4.10 -12.08 -22.79
C PHE A 396 3.86 -10.96 -21.79
N ARG A 397 3.49 -9.79 -22.26
CA ARG A 397 2.99 -8.70 -21.43
C ARG A 397 1.75 -8.10 -22.08
N VAL A 398 0.62 -8.24 -21.40
CA VAL A 398 -0.64 -7.63 -21.84
C VAL A 398 -0.62 -6.19 -21.35
N VAL A 399 -0.79 -5.23 -22.24
CA VAL A 399 -0.70 -3.79 -21.95
C VAL A 399 -2.02 -3.13 -22.29
N TYR A 400 -2.53 -2.28 -21.41
CA TYR A 400 -3.61 -1.35 -21.69
C TYR A 400 -3.05 0.08 -21.73
N ILE A 401 -3.27 0.79 -22.83
CA ILE A 401 -2.79 2.15 -23.07
C ILE A 401 -3.98 3.08 -23.21
N ASN A 402 -3.98 4.16 -22.43
CA ASN A 402 -4.99 5.21 -22.55
C ASN A 402 -4.32 6.57 -22.79
N TYR A 403 -4.61 7.20 -23.93
CA TYR A 403 -4.13 8.54 -24.26
C TYR A 403 -5.06 9.60 -23.66
N LEU A 404 -4.51 10.49 -22.84
CA LEU A 404 -5.30 11.43 -22.05
C LEU A 404 -5.29 12.85 -22.64
N GLY A 405 -4.32 13.17 -23.50
CA GLY A 405 -4.16 14.51 -24.06
C GLY A 405 -4.01 15.56 -22.96
N TRP A 406 -4.75 16.67 -23.04
CA TRP A 406 -4.73 17.74 -22.03
C TRP A 406 -5.18 17.27 -20.63
N ARG A 407 -6.01 16.22 -20.55
CA ARG A 407 -6.46 15.64 -19.27
C ARG A 407 -5.30 15.01 -18.49
N PHE A 408 -4.19 14.67 -19.17
CA PHE A 408 -2.96 14.24 -18.52
C PHE A 408 -2.38 15.33 -17.60
N GLU A 409 -2.49 16.60 -18.00
CA GLU A 409 -1.97 17.74 -17.24
C GLU A 409 -2.91 18.15 -16.10
N SER A 410 -4.18 17.76 -16.19
CA SER A 410 -5.22 18.08 -15.22
C SER A 410 -5.00 17.32 -13.91
N ARG A 411 -4.70 18.05 -12.84
CA ARG A 411 -4.34 17.49 -11.53
C ARG A 411 -5.40 16.56 -10.93
N LYS A 412 -6.68 16.85 -11.19
CA LYS A 412 -7.82 16.08 -10.66
C LYS A 412 -8.33 15.04 -11.65
N GLN A 413 -8.46 15.38 -12.92
CA GLN A 413 -8.97 14.42 -13.92
C GLN A 413 -7.99 13.29 -14.17
N PHE A 414 -6.68 13.54 -14.06
CA PHE A 414 -5.67 12.49 -14.19
C PHE A 414 -5.90 11.36 -13.18
N ILE A 415 -6.10 11.68 -11.89
CA ILE A 415 -6.36 10.72 -10.81
C ILE A 415 -7.64 9.94 -11.10
N ASN A 416 -8.76 10.63 -11.30
CA ASN A 416 -10.04 9.96 -11.57
C ASN A 416 -9.97 8.99 -12.75
N ILE A 417 -9.25 9.35 -13.82
CA ILE A 417 -9.08 8.47 -14.98
C ILE A 417 -8.16 7.29 -14.63
N LEU A 418 -7.08 7.53 -13.90
CA LEU A 418 -6.10 6.51 -13.52
C LEU A 418 -6.72 5.45 -12.61
N GLU A 419 -7.47 5.87 -11.59
CA GLU A 419 -8.17 4.98 -10.66
C GLU A 419 -9.20 4.11 -11.39
N ASN A 420 -10.05 4.71 -12.23
CA ASN A 420 -11.01 3.96 -13.05
C ASN A 420 -10.31 3.00 -14.02
N MET A 421 -9.23 3.47 -14.66
CA MET A 421 -8.43 2.65 -15.58
C MET A 421 -7.86 1.40 -14.86
N LEU A 422 -7.47 1.53 -13.58
CA LEU A 422 -6.97 0.41 -12.79
C LEU A 422 -8.07 -0.63 -12.51
N ILE A 423 -9.24 -0.17 -12.08
CA ILE A 423 -10.38 -1.05 -11.81
C ILE A 423 -10.83 -1.75 -13.09
N ASP A 424 -11.03 -1.00 -14.17
CA ASP A 424 -11.44 -1.52 -15.47
C ASP A 424 -10.45 -2.56 -16.00
N TYR A 425 -9.15 -2.26 -15.91
CA TYR A 425 -8.10 -3.18 -16.35
C TYR A 425 -8.06 -4.44 -15.50
N TYR A 426 -8.22 -4.32 -14.19
CA TYR A 426 -8.27 -5.48 -13.31
C TYR A 426 -9.48 -6.37 -13.61
N GLN A 427 -10.67 -5.77 -13.63
CA GLN A 427 -11.95 -6.43 -13.79
C GLN A 427 -12.11 -7.06 -15.17
N GLY A 428 -11.68 -6.37 -16.22
CA GLY A 428 -11.82 -6.83 -17.59
C GLY A 428 -10.70 -7.75 -18.06
N ILE A 429 -9.49 -7.65 -17.48
CA ILE A 429 -8.31 -8.39 -17.96
C ILE A 429 -7.65 -9.19 -16.84
N VAL A 430 -7.06 -8.54 -15.84
CA VAL A 430 -6.11 -9.18 -14.90
C VAL A 430 -6.71 -10.37 -14.17
N GLN A 431 -7.95 -10.26 -13.68
CA GLN A 431 -8.60 -11.32 -12.89
C GLN A 431 -8.89 -12.62 -13.67
N TYR A 432 -8.84 -12.57 -15.01
CA TYR A 432 -9.13 -13.72 -15.87
C TYR A 432 -7.89 -14.37 -16.46
N LEU A 433 -6.73 -13.70 -16.39
CA LEU A 433 -5.46 -14.23 -16.87
C LEU A 433 -4.91 -15.30 -15.91
N LYS A 434 -4.21 -16.28 -16.47
CA LYS A 434 -3.57 -17.37 -15.74
C LYS A 434 -2.16 -17.59 -16.24
N ASN A 435 -1.25 -17.82 -15.31
CA ASN A 435 0.08 -18.34 -15.63
C ASN A 435 -0.02 -19.81 -16.04
N TRP A 436 0.82 -20.21 -16.99
CA TRP A 436 0.99 -21.62 -17.30
C TRP A 436 1.55 -22.37 -16.08
N LYS A 437 0.92 -23.50 -15.75
CA LYS A 437 1.40 -24.43 -14.73
C LYS A 437 1.95 -25.67 -15.43
N LYS A 438 3.17 -26.07 -15.08
CA LYS A 438 3.78 -27.28 -15.62
C LYS A 438 2.89 -28.49 -15.29
N PRO A 439 2.51 -29.32 -16.27
CA PRO A 439 1.72 -30.53 -15.99
C PRO A 439 2.52 -31.48 -15.10
N ALA A 440 1.81 -32.32 -14.33
CA ALA A 440 2.45 -33.35 -13.53
C ALA A 440 3.27 -34.29 -14.44
N PRO A 441 4.49 -34.70 -14.02
CA PRO A 441 5.23 -35.74 -14.72
C PRO A 441 4.36 -36.99 -14.88
N LYS A 442 4.38 -37.58 -16.08
CA LYS A 442 3.71 -38.86 -16.34
C LYS A 442 4.71 -39.98 -16.11
N ILE A 443 4.25 -41.10 -15.54
CA ILE A 443 5.02 -42.35 -15.52
C ILE A 443 5.22 -42.75 -16.98
N GLN A 444 6.48 -42.91 -17.40
CA GLN A 444 6.77 -43.50 -18.70
C GLN A 444 6.36 -44.97 -18.60
N ALA A 445 5.44 -45.42 -19.46
CA ALA A 445 5.23 -46.84 -19.65
C ALA A 445 6.58 -47.41 -20.10
N GLY A 446 7.15 -48.33 -19.32
CA GLY A 446 8.35 -49.04 -19.74
C GLY A 446 8.05 -49.76 -21.05
N ASP A 447 8.96 -49.68 -22.00
CA ASP A 447 8.88 -50.46 -23.24
C ASP A 447 8.77 -51.95 -22.87
N GLU A 448 7.57 -52.51 -22.92
CA GLU A 448 7.35 -53.95 -23.06
C GLU A 448 7.77 -54.35 -24.48
N SER A 449 9.07 -54.29 -24.77
CA SER A 449 9.67 -54.91 -25.94
C SER A 449 11.10 -55.37 -25.64
N SER A 450 11.25 -56.18 -24.59
CA SER A 450 12.40 -57.07 -24.47
C SER A 450 12.08 -58.24 -23.54
N THR A 451 11.29 -59.19 -24.02
CA THR A 451 11.28 -60.54 -23.44
C THR A 451 10.99 -61.57 -24.53
N VAL A 452 12.09 -62.08 -25.08
CA VAL A 452 12.33 -63.48 -25.48
C VAL A 452 11.40 -64.10 -26.54
N GLU A 453 11.94 -64.26 -27.75
CA GLU A 453 12.13 -65.59 -28.35
C GLU A 453 13.58 -65.73 -28.85
#